data_AF-A0A163W3Y9-F1
#
_entry.id   AF-A0A163W3Y9-F1
#
_cell.length_a   1.000
_cell.length_b   1.000
_cell.length_c   1.000
_cell.angle_alpha   90.00
_cell.angle_beta   90.00
_cell.angle_gamma   90.00
#
_symmetry.space_group_name_H-M   'P 1'
#
loop_
_entity.id
_entity.type
_entity.pdbx_description
1 polymer ?
#
loop_
_entity_poly.entity_id
_entity_poly.type
_entity_poly.pdbx_seq_one_letter_code
_entity_poly.pdbx_strand_id
1 'polypeptide(L)'
;MILVEEGQSPLILCLPHSGTEIPDAVLNRLNATGRLQTDLSWRIERVFGFHADLDATLLRSSISRYVIDVDKDPQTPVSEARDPAVALCPVTTLDGKRIYQAGEEPGPTEIEQRSLLFCMPFHRALRKQIDRLLRKHNKIVIVNCQSMRSHIKGVTDTGLPLISIGGSGGTSCDPGLRDQLVGTFRDHEDYSVGVDGFAGGGFIERSYGRPNRGIHVVTLLLAQRAYLRHETPPFEPDKTRIARLSAVLAQTMSGVVDWVERTGDTGTKPAARLPKLDADTPPDTGCPENRNSVLQNVCASGVSADRQPDIVSADSLDLPKVSGSRLADVKNGPVTPLLVAE
;
A
#
# COMPACT_ATOMS: atom_id res chain seq x y z
N MET A 1 -2.69 14.35 11.15
CA MET A 1 -2.08 13.67 10.00
C MET A 1 -2.41 12.18 9.90
N ILE A 2 -2.35 11.43 11.00
CA ILE A 2 -2.87 10.05 11.06
C ILE A 2 -4.05 10.06 12.02
N LEU A 3 -5.13 9.42 11.62
CA LEU A 3 -6.35 9.31 12.43
C LEU A 3 -6.57 7.86 12.75
N VAL A 4 -6.79 7.59 14.04
CA VAL A 4 -7.06 6.26 14.57
C VAL A 4 -8.29 6.35 15.46
N GLU A 5 -9.30 5.58 15.12
CA GLU A 5 -10.48 5.33 15.96
C GLU A 5 -10.35 3.88 16.43
N GLU A 6 -10.00 3.69 17.71
CA GLU A 6 -9.70 2.37 18.26
C GLU A 6 -10.98 1.60 18.60
N GLY A 7 -11.11 0.40 18.05
CA GLY A 7 -12.12 -0.59 18.44
C GLY A 7 -11.49 -1.82 19.09
N GLN A 8 -12.30 -2.72 19.66
CA GLN A 8 -11.84 -3.95 20.33
C GLN A 8 -12.02 -5.24 19.53
N SER A 9 -12.75 -5.25 18.41
CA SER A 9 -12.86 -6.43 17.56
C SER A 9 -11.52 -6.77 16.87
N PRO A 10 -11.33 -7.99 16.34
CA PRO A 10 -10.08 -8.40 15.69
C PRO A 10 -9.86 -7.77 14.30
N LEU A 11 -10.65 -6.74 13.93
CA LEU A 11 -10.66 -6.13 12.60
C LEU A 11 -10.01 -4.74 12.61
N ILE A 12 -9.10 -4.52 11.67
CA ILE A 12 -8.56 -3.20 11.32
C ILE A 12 -9.00 -2.84 9.90
N LEU A 13 -9.69 -1.72 9.75
CA LEU A 13 -9.98 -1.09 8.47
C LEU A 13 -8.93 0.01 8.21
N CYS A 14 -8.05 -0.24 7.24
CA CYS A 14 -6.93 0.64 6.92
C CYS A 14 -7.21 1.38 5.61
N LEU A 15 -7.28 2.71 5.64
CA LEU A 15 -7.61 3.57 4.49
C LEU A 15 -6.42 4.46 4.13
N PRO A 16 -5.39 3.93 3.44
CA PRO A 16 -4.14 4.66 3.18
C PRO A 16 -4.32 5.86 2.23
N HIS A 17 -5.33 5.82 1.35
CA HIS A 17 -5.49 6.79 0.25
C HIS A 17 -6.71 7.71 0.39
N SER A 18 -7.30 7.81 1.58
CA SER A 18 -8.48 8.66 1.84
C SER A 18 -8.13 10.13 2.12
N GLY A 19 -6.86 10.44 2.39
CA GLY A 19 -6.38 11.77 2.72
C GLY A 19 -6.40 12.75 1.54
N THR A 20 -6.74 14.00 1.80
CA THR A 20 -6.84 15.08 0.78
C THR A 20 -5.93 16.26 1.07
N GLU A 21 -5.27 16.27 2.23
CA GLU A 21 -4.38 17.35 2.66
C GLU A 21 -3.08 17.32 1.85
N ILE A 22 -2.68 18.49 1.37
CA ILE A 22 -1.42 18.72 0.67
C ILE A 22 -0.77 19.92 1.36
N PRO A 23 0.43 19.78 1.97
CA PRO A 23 1.14 20.92 2.53
C PRO A 23 1.39 22.00 1.48
N ASP A 24 1.33 23.27 1.85
CA ASP A 24 1.44 24.39 0.90
C ASP A 24 2.74 24.36 0.08
N ALA A 25 3.85 23.94 0.71
CA ALA A 25 5.13 23.74 0.06
C ALA A 25 5.04 22.76 -1.13
N VAL A 26 4.16 21.75 -1.08
CA VAL A 26 3.89 20.83 -2.18
C VAL A 26 2.80 21.39 -3.09
N LEU A 27 1.73 21.95 -2.53
CA LEU A 27 0.58 22.46 -3.30
C LEU A 27 0.99 23.52 -4.33
N ASN A 28 1.90 24.42 -3.96
CA ASN A 28 2.40 25.49 -4.83
C ASN A 28 3.18 24.97 -6.05
N ARG A 29 3.71 23.75 -5.97
CA ARG A 29 4.47 23.07 -7.03
C ARG A 29 3.59 22.24 -7.96
N LEU A 30 2.34 21.95 -7.57
CA LEU A 30 1.42 21.19 -8.38
C LEU A 30 0.93 22.00 -9.58
N ASN A 31 0.82 21.32 -10.72
CA ASN A 31 0.14 21.85 -11.89
C ASN A 31 -1.39 21.67 -11.75
N ALA A 32 -2.15 22.10 -12.76
CA ALA A 32 -3.61 21.99 -12.75
C ALA A 32 -4.09 20.53 -12.60
N THR A 33 -3.42 19.56 -13.21
CA THR A 33 -3.74 18.13 -13.08
C THR A 33 -3.49 17.62 -11.66
N GLY A 34 -2.32 17.93 -11.07
CA GLY A 34 -1.99 17.51 -9.71
C GLY A 34 -3.00 18.02 -8.67
N ARG A 35 -3.49 19.25 -8.84
CA ARG A 35 -4.49 19.87 -7.96
C ARG A 35 -5.86 19.18 -8.01
N LEU A 36 -6.17 18.41 -9.05
CA LEU A 36 -7.42 17.65 -9.14
C LEU A 36 -7.42 16.39 -8.25
N GLN A 37 -6.23 15.87 -7.91
CA GLN A 37 -6.09 14.69 -7.03
C GLN A 37 -6.95 13.49 -7.47
N THR A 38 -6.88 13.12 -8.75
CA THR A 38 -7.85 12.17 -9.36
C THR A 38 -7.69 10.72 -8.93
N ASP A 39 -6.61 10.37 -8.23
CA ASP A 39 -6.26 8.98 -7.88
C ASP A 39 -6.40 8.67 -6.39
N LEU A 40 -7.03 9.58 -5.63
CA LEU A 40 -7.38 9.37 -4.23
C LEU A 40 -8.57 8.42 -4.11
N SER A 41 -8.69 7.79 -2.94
CA SER A 41 -9.91 7.08 -2.52
C SER A 41 -10.94 8.05 -1.95
N TRP A 42 -11.41 8.99 -2.79
CA TRP A 42 -12.31 10.07 -2.40
C TRP A 42 -13.57 9.57 -1.70
N ARG A 43 -13.87 10.07 -0.49
CA ARG A 43 -15.11 9.79 0.27
C ARG A 43 -15.25 8.34 0.76
N ILE A 44 -14.22 7.51 0.61
CA ILE A 44 -14.27 6.11 1.03
C ILE A 44 -14.49 5.98 2.55
N GLU A 45 -14.07 6.98 3.35
CA GLU A 45 -14.30 7.03 4.80
C GLU A 45 -15.81 7.01 5.14
N ARG A 46 -16.67 7.55 4.26
CA ARG A 46 -18.12 7.51 4.45
C ARG A 46 -18.68 6.12 4.21
N VAL A 47 -18.07 5.36 3.31
CA VAL A 47 -18.46 3.97 3.02
C VAL A 47 -18.19 3.07 4.23
N PHE A 48 -17.07 3.30 4.92
CA PHE A 48 -16.67 2.57 6.13
C PHE A 48 -17.16 3.23 7.43
N GLY A 49 -18.18 4.09 7.36
CA GLY A 49 -18.77 4.74 8.54
C GLY A 49 -19.39 3.76 9.56
N PHE A 50 -19.67 2.52 9.15
CA PHE A 50 -20.21 1.45 9.99
C PHE A 50 -19.16 0.80 10.93
N HIS A 51 -17.89 1.22 10.88
CA HIS A 51 -16.81 0.55 11.62
C HIS A 51 -17.06 0.48 13.14
N ALA A 52 -17.69 1.51 13.71
CA ALA A 52 -18.02 1.57 15.13
C ALA A 52 -19.05 0.50 15.54
N ASP A 53 -20.00 0.16 14.65
CA ASP A 53 -21.01 -0.87 14.90
C ASP A 53 -20.40 -2.27 15.00
N LEU A 54 -19.22 -2.46 14.38
CA LEU A 54 -18.43 -3.70 14.45
C LEU A 54 -17.30 -3.63 15.49
N ASP A 55 -17.24 -2.54 16.27
CA ASP A 55 -16.14 -2.23 17.19
C ASP A 55 -14.76 -2.43 16.52
N ALA A 56 -14.68 -2.10 15.23
CA ALA A 56 -13.49 -2.28 14.40
C ALA A 56 -12.58 -1.07 14.51
N THR A 57 -11.27 -1.28 14.45
CA THR A 57 -10.31 -0.17 14.45
C THR A 57 -10.24 0.46 13.07
N LEU A 58 -10.51 1.76 12.96
CA LEU A 58 -10.33 2.52 11.72
C LEU A 58 -9.00 3.28 11.78
N LEU A 59 -8.15 3.11 10.77
CA LEU A 59 -6.88 3.83 10.64
C LEU A 59 -6.78 4.47 9.26
N ARG A 60 -6.49 5.77 9.20
CA ARG A 60 -6.37 6.49 7.93
C ARG A 60 -5.33 7.60 7.96
N SER A 61 -4.79 7.92 6.78
CA SER A 61 -3.95 9.11 6.55
C SER A 61 -4.84 10.29 6.17
N SER A 62 -4.53 11.49 6.65
CA SER A 62 -5.13 12.74 6.15
C SER A 62 -4.37 13.32 4.96
N ILE A 63 -3.12 12.89 4.74
CA ILE A 63 -2.28 13.34 3.62
C ILE A 63 -2.65 12.63 2.33
N SER A 64 -2.66 13.41 1.25
CA SER A 64 -2.84 12.95 -0.11
C SER A 64 -1.72 12.02 -0.56
N ARG A 65 -2.08 10.95 -1.28
CA ARG A 65 -1.10 10.05 -1.90
C ARG A 65 -0.20 10.74 -2.94
N TYR A 66 -0.58 11.94 -3.43
CA TYR A 66 0.26 12.75 -4.32
C TYR A 66 1.42 13.44 -3.58
N VAL A 67 1.32 13.57 -2.26
CA VAL A 67 2.45 13.95 -1.41
C VAL A 67 3.33 12.72 -1.19
N ILE A 68 2.75 11.63 -0.71
CA ILE A 68 3.42 10.35 -0.49
C ILE A 68 2.39 9.23 -0.38
N ASP A 69 2.63 8.11 -1.05
CA ASP A 69 1.79 6.92 -0.97
C ASP A 69 2.29 5.98 0.13
N VAL A 70 1.55 5.95 1.26
CA VAL A 70 1.90 5.13 2.44
C VAL A 70 1.65 3.63 2.25
N ASP A 71 1.20 3.19 1.08
CA ASP A 71 1.10 1.77 0.70
C ASP A 71 2.13 1.38 -0.38
N LYS A 72 3.19 2.17 -0.53
CA LYS A 72 4.37 1.89 -1.37
C LYS A 72 5.60 1.65 -0.51
N ASP A 73 6.56 0.95 -1.11
CA ASP A 73 7.81 0.59 -0.43
C ASP A 73 8.66 1.85 -0.19
N PRO A 74 9.02 2.18 1.07
CA PRO A 74 9.91 3.29 1.38
C PRO A 74 11.29 3.18 0.72
N GLN A 75 11.69 1.98 0.29
CA GLN A 75 12.97 1.71 -0.38
C GLN A 75 12.89 1.83 -1.91
N THR A 76 11.71 2.12 -2.49
CA THR A 76 11.57 2.30 -3.94
C THR A 76 12.50 3.43 -4.44
N PRO A 77 13.37 3.16 -5.43
CA PRO A 77 14.26 4.17 -5.98
C PRO A 77 13.52 5.34 -6.60
N VAL A 78 14.08 6.55 -6.46
CA VAL A 78 13.52 7.78 -7.05
C VAL A 78 13.41 7.71 -8.57
N SER A 79 14.25 6.91 -9.23
CA SER A 79 14.16 6.66 -10.68
C SER A 79 12.82 6.06 -11.12
N GLU A 80 12.09 5.43 -10.20
CA GLU A 80 10.78 4.82 -10.46
C GLU A 80 9.60 5.77 -10.20
N ALA A 81 9.86 7.05 -9.86
CA ALA A 81 8.80 8.01 -9.49
C ALA A 81 7.73 8.24 -10.58
N ARG A 82 8.03 7.91 -11.84
CA ARG A 82 7.13 8.01 -12.99
C ARG A 82 6.19 6.82 -13.15
N ASP A 83 6.49 5.69 -12.51
CA ASP A 83 5.60 4.54 -12.47
C ASP A 83 4.72 4.64 -11.21
N PRO A 84 3.44 5.07 -11.34
CA PRO A 84 2.56 5.21 -10.19
C PRO A 84 2.20 3.86 -9.55
N ALA A 85 2.52 2.72 -10.19
CA ALA A 85 2.34 1.40 -9.59
C ALA A 85 3.34 1.14 -8.45
N VAL A 86 4.48 1.81 -8.43
CA VAL A 86 5.55 1.57 -7.45
C VAL A 86 6.02 2.84 -6.72
N ALA A 87 5.87 4.02 -7.33
CA ALA A 87 6.40 5.27 -6.82
C ALA A 87 5.91 5.64 -5.41
N LEU A 88 6.84 5.81 -4.46
CA LEU A 88 6.57 6.33 -3.13
C LEU A 88 6.03 7.78 -3.15
N CYS A 89 6.62 8.63 -4.00
CA CYS A 89 6.15 10.00 -4.26
C CYS A 89 5.82 10.12 -5.76
N PRO A 90 4.57 9.87 -6.18
CA PRO A 90 4.22 9.81 -7.60
C PRO A 90 4.37 11.18 -8.27
N VAL A 91 5.00 11.22 -9.45
CA VAL A 91 5.07 12.44 -10.29
C VAL A 91 4.09 12.43 -11.46
N THR A 92 3.41 11.30 -11.66
CA THR A 92 2.38 11.08 -12.65
C THR A 92 1.10 10.54 -12.00
N THR A 93 -0.05 10.88 -12.58
CA THR A 93 -1.32 10.23 -12.27
C THR A 93 -1.32 8.77 -12.74
N LEU A 94 -2.30 7.99 -12.31
CA LEU A 94 -2.46 6.60 -12.77
C LEU A 94 -2.64 6.48 -14.29
N ASP A 95 -3.18 7.52 -14.97
CA ASP A 95 -3.27 7.61 -16.43
C ASP A 95 -2.07 8.35 -17.09
N GLY A 96 -0.96 8.49 -16.38
CA GLY A 96 0.33 8.93 -16.93
C GLY A 96 0.50 10.45 -17.12
N LYS A 97 -0.37 11.28 -16.55
CA LYS A 97 -0.27 12.75 -16.66
C LYS A 97 0.62 13.30 -15.56
N ARG A 98 1.48 14.29 -15.88
CA ARG A 98 2.34 14.93 -14.87
C ARG A 98 1.52 15.61 -13.76
N ILE A 99 1.97 15.49 -12.52
CA ILE A 99 1.35 16.08 -11.32
C ILE A 99 1.99 17.44 -10.98
N TYR A 100 3.31 17.55 -11.14
CA TYR A 100 4.09 18.75 -10.80
C TYR A 100 4.27 19.69 -11.99
N GLN A 101 4.56 20.95 -11.71
CA GLN A 101 5.17 21.86 -12.68
C GLN A 101 6.54 21.33 -13.11
N ALA A 102 7.01 21.74 -14.29
CA ALA A 102 8.25 21.20 -14.84
C ALA A 102 9.45 21.59 -13.96
N GLY A 103 10.21 20.60 -13.48
CA GLY A 103 11.38 20.81 -12.61
C GLY A 103 11.05 20.95 -11.13
N GLU A 104 9.77 20.84 -10.77
CA GLU A 104 9.27 20.95 -9.40
C GLU A 104 8.97 19.58 -8.78
N GLU A 105 9.37 18.48 -9.41
CA GLU A 105 9.25 17.13 -8.87
C GLU A 105 10.08 16.95 -7.57
N PRO A 106 9.65 16.12 -6.61
CA PRO A 106 10.43 15.88 -5.40
C PRO A 106 11.74 15.12 -5.71
N GLY A 107 12.85 15.66 -5.23
CA GLY A 107 14.16 15.02 -5.32
C GLY A 107 14.39 14.00 -4.20
N PRO A 108 15.51 13.24 -4.24
CA PRO A 108 15.78 12.16 -3.28
C PRO A 108 15.74 12.58 -1.81
N THR A 109 16.39 13.70 -1.46
CA THR A 109 16.40 14.22 -0.09
C THR A 109 14.99 14.58 0.41
N GLU A 110 14.15 15.14 -0.47
CA GLU A 110 12.78 15.48 -0.10
C GLU A 110 11.93 14.22 0.07
N ILE A 111 12.11 13.21 -0.78
CA ILE A 111 11.39 11.92 -0.68
C ILE A 111 11.72 11.23 0.65
N GLU A 112 12.98 11.22 1.05
CA GLU A 112 13.41 10.71 2.36
C GLU A 112 12.73 11.47 3.51
N GLN A 113 12.71 12.81 3.45
CA GLN A 113 12.01 13.63 4.45
C GLN A 113 10.51 13.33 4.51
N ARG A 114 9.83 13.23 3.37
CA ARG A 114 8.41 12.85 3.31
C ARG A 114 8.19 11.46 3.91
N SER A 115 9.09 10.52 3.66
CA SER A 115 9.05 9.17 4.25
C SER A 115 9.12 9.21 5.78
N LEU A 116 10.09 9.95 6.33
CA LEU A 116 10.26 10.14 7.78
C LEU A 116 9.04 10.85 8.43
N LEU A 117 8.47 11.85 7.76
CA LEU A 117 7.38 12.66 8.30
C LEU A 117 6.01 11.98 8.22
N PHE A 118 5.78 11.16 7.20
CA PHE A 118 4.43 10.71 6.84
C PHE A 118 4.31 9.19 6.76
N CYS A 119 5.22 8.52 6.05
CA CYS A 119 5.17 7.08 5.85
C CYS A 119 5.52 6.32 7.14
N MET A 120 6.67 6.62 7.75
CA MET A 120 7.09 5.94 8.98
C MET A 120 6.08 6.12 10.13
N PRO A 121 5.52 7.31 10.40
CA PRO A 121 4.52 7.46 11.44
C PRO A 121 3.22 6.68 11.15
N PHE A 122 2.81 6.58 9.89
CA PHE A 122 1.62 5.80 9.50
C PHE A 122 1.83 4.31 9.81
N HIS A 123 2.96 3.75 9.39
CA HIS A 123 3.31 2.37 9.65
C HIS A 123 3.53 2.06 11.14
N ARG A 124 4.05 3.03 11.90
CA ARG A 124 4.16 2.94 13.37
C ARG A 124 2.78 2.88 14.02
N ALA A 125 1.84 3.72 13.58
CA ALA A 125 0.46 3.70 14.07
C ALA A 125 -0.22 2.36 13.74
N LEU A 126 -0.07 1.86 12.51
CA LEU A 126 -0.63 0.57 12.10
C LEU A 126 -0.05 -0.59 12.93
N ARG A 127 1.28 -0.63 13.11
CA ARG A 127 1.95 -1.64 13.95
C ARG A 127 1.45 -1.60 15.39
N LYS A 128 1.29 -0.41 15.97
CA LYS A 128 0.73 -0.24 17.32
C LYS A 128 -0.67 -0.86 17.44
N GLN A 129 -1.53 -0.71 16.43
CA GLN A 129 -2.87 -1.31 16.43
C GLN A 129 -2.84 -2.82 16.26
N ILE A 130 -1.96 -3.33 15.38
CA ILE A 130 -1.71 -4.77 15.23
C ILE A 130 -1.28 -5.38 16.58
N ASP A 131 -0.26 -4.82 17.23
CA ASP A 131 0.25 -5.30 18.51
C ASP A 131 -0.77 -5.18 19.65
N ARG A 132 -1.65 -4.18 19.59
CA ARG A 132 -2.74 -4.03 20.56
C ARG A 132 -3.77 -5.14 20.40
N LEU A 133 -4.19 -5.44 19.18
CA LEU A 133 -5.23 -6.43 18.93
C LEU A 133 -4.72 -7.88 19.06
N LEU A 134 -3.48 -8.16 18.65
CA LEU A 134 -2.87 -9.49 18.86
C LEU A 134 -2.66 -9.86 20.34
N ARG A 135 -2.63 -8.87 21.24
CA ARG A 135 -2.61 -9.14 22.68
C ARG A 135 -3.96 -9.60 23.22
N LYS A 136 -5.05 -9.38 22.47
CA LYS A 136 -6.43 -9.70 22.86
C LYS A 136 -6.99 -10.87 22.07
N HIS A 137 -6.55 -11.02 20.82
CA HIS A 137 -7.05 -11.98 19.85
C HIS A 137 -5.92 -12.86 19.34
N ASN A 138 -6.20 -14.16 19.15
CA ASN A 138 -5.23 -15.10 18.59
C ASN A 138 -4.91 -14.81 17.13
N LYS A 139 -5.86 -14.18 16.41
CA LYS A 139 -5.71 -13.76 15.02
C LYS A 139 -6.39 -12.40 14.84
N ILE A 140 -5.93 -11.63 13.86
CA ILE A 140 -6.54 -10.38 13.45
C ILE A 140 -6.62 -10.32 11.93
N VAL A 141 -7.53 -9.49 11.42
CA VAL A 141 -7.67 -9.21 10.00
C VAL A 141 -7.49 -7.72 9.76
N ILE A 142 -6.64 -7.38 8.80
CA ILE A 142 -6.50 -6.03 8.27
C ILE A 142 -7.12 -6.01 6.88
N VAL A 143 -8.11 -5.16 6.68
CA VAL A 143 -8.66 -4.87 5.36
C VAL A 143 -8.05 -3.56 4.88
N ASN A 144 -7.19 -3.64 3.88
CA ASN A 144 -6.60 -2.50 3.20
C ASN A 144 -7.63 -1.95 2.19
N CYS A 145 -8.40 -0.97 2.64
CA CYS A 145 -9.54 -0.40 1.94
C CYS A 145 -9.09 0.68 0.96
N GLN A 146 -9.28 0.44 -0.33
CA GLN A 146 -8.92 1.35 -1.41
C GLN A 146 -10.09 1.54 -2.36
N SER A 147 -10.03 2.61 -3.15
CA SER A 147 -10.91 2.80 -4.29
C SER A 147 -10.22 3.60 -5.38
N MET A 148 -10.66 3.39 -6.62
CA MET A 148 -10.18 4.15 -7.77
C MET A 148 -11.28 4.31 -8.82
N ARG A 149 -11.03 5.20 -9.78
CA ARG A 149 -11.93 5.45 -10.91
C ARG A 149 -12.12 4.16 -11.72
N SER A 150 -13.31 3.97 -12.27
CA SER A 150 -13.66 2.75 -13.01
C SER A 150 -12.86 2.60 -14.30
N HIS A 151 -12.57 3.73 -14.96
CA HIS A 151 -11.86 3.79 -16.24
C HIS A 151 -10.66 4.72 -16.12
N ILE A 152 -9.47 4.13 -16.17
CA ILE A 152 -8.17 4.79 -16.18
C ILE A 152 -7.45 4.28 -17.42
N LYS A 153 -7.14 5.18 -18.34
CA LYS A 153 -6.55 4.84 -19.64
C LYS A 153 -5.24 4.07 -19.45
N GLY A 154 -5.14 2.90 -20.09
CA GLY A 154 -3.96 2.03 -20.01
C GLY A 154 -3.84 1.22 -18.71
N VAL A 155 -4.83 1.33 -17.82
CA VAL A 155 -4.88 0.58 -16.54
C VAL A 155 -6.15 -0.25 -16.48
N THR A 156 -7.33 0.38 -16.59
CA THR A 156 -8.65 -0.28 -16.51
C THR A 156 -9.47 -0.04 -17.77
N ASP A 157 -8.88 -0.26 -18.95
CA ASP A 157 -9.55 -0.03 -20.23
C ASP A 157 -10.81 -0.89 -20.40
N THR A 158 -10.80 -2.13 -19.86
CA THR A 158 -11.96 -3.04 -19.83
C THR A 158 -12.92 -2.76 -18.67
N GLY A 159 -12.64 -1.74 -17.85
CA GLY A 159 -13.39 -1.39 -16.66
C GLY A 159 -12.97 -2.17 -15.41
N LEU A 160 -12.92 -1.46 -14.28
CA LEU A 160 -12.68 -2.07 -12.97
C LEU A 160 -13.92 -2.86 -12.50
N PRO A 161 -13.79 -4.10 -11.97
CA PRO A 161 -14.88 -4.74 -11.24
C PRO A 161 -15.37 -3.85 -10.10
N LEU A 162 -16.65 -3.97 -9.73
CA LEU A 162 -17.23 -3.15 -8.66
C LEU A 162 -16.47 -3.36 -7.35
N ILE A 163 -16.12 -4.61 -7.06
CA ILE A 163 -15.34 -5.06 -5.91
C ILE A 163 -14.16 -5.88 -6.41
N SER A 164 -12.95 -5.62 -5.92
CA SER A 164 -11.78 -6.47 -6.15
C SER A 164 -11.12 -6.84 -4.83
N ILE A 165 -10.85 -8.14 -4.63
CA ILE A 165 -10.25 -8.68 -3.41
C ILE A 165 -8.85 -9.19 -3.69
N GLY A 166 -7.90 -8.81 -2.84
CA GLY A 166 -6.49 -9.17 -2.92
C GLY A 166 -6.02 -10.04 -1.77
N GLY A 167 -5.16 -11.01 -2.08
CA GLY A 167 -4.44 -11.84 -1.11
C GLY A 167 -2.95 -12.01 -1.42
N SER A 168 -2.34 -11.12 -2.22
CA SER A 168 -0.91 -11.12 -2.59
C SER A 168 -0.45 -12.50 -3.10
N GLY A 169 -1.22 -13.07 -4.03
CA GLY A 169 -0.96 -14.42 -4.56
C GLY A 169 -1.15 -15.55 -3.53
N GLY A 170 -1.96 -15.32 -2.48
CA GLY A 170 -2.26 -16.29 -1.43
C GLY A 170 -1.28 -16.28 -0.25
N THR A 171 -0.45 -15.23 -0.10
CA THR A 171 0.60 -15.19 0.93
C THR A 171 0.24 -14.33 2.14
N SER A 172 -0.71 -13.40 2.00
CA SER A 172 -1.01 -12.38 3.01
C SER A 172 -2.17 -12.74 3.94
N CYS A 173 -3.02 -13.69 3.56
CA CYS A 173 -4.19 -14.12 4.32
C CYS A 173 -4.43 -15.63 4.20
N ASP A 174 -5.34 -16.16 5.01
CA ASP A 174 -5.79 -17.54 4.88
C ASP A 174 -6.69 -17.66 3.64
N PRO A 175 -6.54 -18.69 2.79
CA PRO A 175 -7.39 -18.86 1.62
C PRO A 175 -8.88 -18.91 1.95
N GLY A 176 -9.27 -19.54 3.06
CA GLY A 176 -10.67 -19.62 3.49
C GLY A 176 -11.26 -18.25 3.88
N LEU A 177 -10.44 -17.33 4.41
CA LEU A 177 -10.87 -15.95 4.65
C LEU A 177 -11.14 -15.22 3.32
N ARG A 178 -10.21 -15.33 2.37
CA ARG A 178 -10.36 -14.70 1.04
C ARG A 178 -11.58 -15.25 0.30
N ASP A 179 -11.77 -16.58 0.34
CA ASP A 179 -12.88 -17.24 -0.34
C ASP A 179 -14.22 -16.86 0.30
N GLN A 180 -14.29 -16.73 1.62
CA GLN A 180 -15.47 -16.22 2.32
C GLN A 180 -15.82 -14.79 1.86
N LEU A 181 -14.84 -13.88 1.83
CA LEU A 181 -15.03 -12.51 1.35
C LEU A 181 -15.55 -12.47 -0.08
N VAL A 182 -14.90 -13.22 -0.98
CA VAL A 182 -15.29 -13.30 -2.39
C VAL A 182 -16.70 -13.88 -2.56
N GLY A 183 -17.03 -14.91 -1.79
CA GLY A 183 -18.36 -15.53 -1.79
C GLY A 183 -19.46 -14.53 -1.44
N THR A 184 -19.30 -13.79 -0.33
CA THR A 184 -20.30 -12.80 0.10
C THR A 184 -20.58 -11.76 -0.98
N PHE A 185 -19.57 -11.28 -1.71
CA PHE A 185 -19.81 -10.31 -2.78
C PHE A 185 -20.42 -10.94 -4.04
N ARG A 186 -20.09 -12.19 -4.36
CA ARG A 186 -20.65 -12.91 -5.52
C ARG A 186 -22.11 -13.29 -5.35
N ASP A 187 -22.60 -13.37 -4.12
CA ASP A 187 -24.02 -13.59 -3.82
C ASP A 187 -24.90 -12.39 -4.21
N HIS A 188 -24.31 -11.23 -4.52
CA HIS A 188 -25.02 -10.07 -5.04
C HIS A 188 -24.94 -10.03 -6.58
N GLU A 189 -26.07 -10.25 -7.26
CA GLU A 189 -26.14 -10.30 -8.74
C GLU A 189 -25.62 -9.03 -9.43
N ASP A 190 -25.79 -7.86 -8.80
CA ASP A 190 -25.33 -6.58 -9.36
C ASP A 190 -23.81 -6.35 -9.21
N TYR A 191 -23.08 -7.21 -8.51
CA TYR A 191 -21.68 -6.99 -8.16
C TYR A 191 -20.75 -7.77 -9.08
N SER A 192 -19.94 -7.04 -9.84
CA SER A 192 -18.77 -7.62 -10.51
C SER A 192 -17.63 -7.76 -9.51
N VAL A 193 -17.10 -8.98 -9.37
CA VAL A 193 -16.07 -9.32 -8.37
C VAL A 193 -14.78 -9.78 -9.05
N GLY A 194 -13.67 -9.07 -8.82
CA GLY A 194 -12.33 -9.46 -9.21
C GLY A 194 -11.52 -10.08 -8.06
N VAL A 195 -10.57 -10.96 -8.37
CA VAL A 195 -9.64 -11.56 -7.38
C VAL A 195 -8.21 -11.39 -7.85
N ASP A 196 -7.34 -10.87 -6.98
CA ASP A 196 -5.91 -10.63 -7.16
C ASP A 196 -5.49 -9.74 -8.36
N GLY A 197 -6.39 -9.39 -9.28
CA GLY A 197 -6.10 -8.53 -10.45
C GLY A 197 -5.69 -7.11 -10.06
N PHE A 198 -6.62 -6.16 -10.10
CA PHE A 198 -6.33 -4.78 -9.67
C PHE A 198 -6.07 -4.65 -8.16
N ALA A 199 -6.33 -5.71 -7.40
CA ALA A 199 -6.10 -5.81 -5.97
C ALA A 199 -4.91 -6.73 -5.64
N GLY A 200 -3.90 -6.89 -6.52
CA GLY A 200 -2.78 -7.83 -6.32
C GLY A 200 -1.88 -7.61 -5.08
N GLY A 201 -2.18 -6.59 -4.28
CA GLY A 201 -1.57 -6.33 -2.99
C GLY A 201 -0.56 -5.20 -2.99
N GLY A 202 -0.64 -4.36 -1.96
CA GLY A 202 0.26 -3.23 -1.71
C GLY A 202 1.42 -3.57 -0.78
N PHE A 203 2.18 -2.55 -0.40
CA PHE A 203 3.27 -2.69 0.57
C PHE A 203 2.76 -3.12 1.95
N ILE A 204 1.62 -2.59 2.40
CA ILE A 204 0.97 -2.99 3.66
C ILE A 204 0.68 -4.49 3.66
N GLU A 205 0.11 -5.00 2.57
CA GLU A 205 -0.27 -6.39 2.48
C GLU A 205 0.94 -7.33 2.53
N ARG A 206 1.97 -7.05 1.74
CA ARG A 206 3.23 -7.82 1.72
C ARG A 206 4.00 -7.72 3.04
N SER A 207 3.95 -6.57 3.70
CA SER A 207 4.71 -6.30 4.92
C SER A 207 4.10 -6.94 6.16
N TYR A 208 2.78 -6.84 6.30
CA TYR A 208 2.10 -7.24 7.53
C TYR A 208 1.40 -8.59 7.43
N GLY A 209 1.06 -9.05 6.22
CA GLY A 209 0.46 -10.37 6.00
C GLY A 209 1.37 -11.49 6.47
N ARG A 210 1.05 -12.08 7.64
CA ARG A 210 1.77 -13.20 8.25
C ARG A 210 0.73 -14.18 8.81
N PRO A 211 0.01 -14.94 7.95
CA PRO A 211 -1.07 -15.83 8.39
C PRO A 211 -0.62 -16.86 9.43
N ASN A 212 0.62 -17.35 9.31
CA ASN A 212 1.24 -18.25 10.29
C ASN A 212 1.49 -17.62 11.68
N ARG A 213 1.41 -16.29 11.78
CA ARG A 213 1.50 -15.51 13.03
C ARG A 213 0.15 -14.88 13.40
N GLY A 214 -0.93 -15.30 12.77
CA GLY A 214 -2.28 -14.80 13.04
C GLY A 214 -2.56 -13.40 12.50
N ILE A 215 -1.72 -12.86 11.60
CA ILE A 215 -1.98 -11.57 10.94
C ILE A 215 -2.41 -11.84 9.51
N HIS A 216 -3.69 -11.63 9.22
CA HIS A 216 -4.23 -11.76 7.88
C HIS A 216 -4.44 -10.37 7.30
N VAL A 217 -3.99 -10.13 6.07
CA VAL A 217 -4.20 -8.86 5.38
C VAL A 217 -4.82 -9.13 4.03
N VAL A 218 -5.88 -8.40 3.69
CA VAL A 218 -6.53 -8.46 2.38
C VAL A 218 -6.65 -7.05 1.82
N THR A 219 -6.50 -6.90 0.51
CA THR A 219 -6.87 -5.65 -0.16
C THR A 219 -8.32 -5.71 -0.59
N LEU A 220 -9.10 -4.67 -0.25
CA LEU A 220 -10.44 -4.44 -0.75
C LEU A 220 -10.42 -3.18 -1.61
N LEU A 221 -10.46 -3.36 -2.93
CA LEU A 221 -10.48 -2.27 -3.89
C LEU A 221 -11.90 -2.08 -4.45
N LEU A 222 -12.47 -0.90 -4.24
CA LEU A 222 -13.80 -0.52 -4.71
C LEU A 222 -13.71 0.33 -5.98
N ALA A 223 -14.56 0.06 -6.97
CA ALA A 223 -14.80 1.05 -8.02
C ALA A 223 -15.55 2.25 -7.45
N GLN A 224 -15.08 3.46 -7.71
CA GLN A 224 -15.69 4.69 -7.18
C GLN A 224 -17.17 4.84 -7.59
N ARG A 225 -17.56 4.34 -8.77
CA ARG A 225 -18.97 4.30 -9.20
C ARG A 225 -19.91 3.58 -8.21
N ALA A 226 -19.36 2.71 -7.36
CA ALA A 226 -20.11 2.00 -6.34
C ALA A 226 -20.68 2.92 -5.25
N TYR A 227 -20.17 4.16 -5.12
CA TYR A 227 -20.57 5.06 -4.04
C TYR A 227 -20.47 6.57 -4.36
N LEU A 228 -19.85 6.94 -5.48
CA LEU A 228 -19.84 8.31 -6.00
C LEU A 228 -20.88 8.48 -7.10
N ARG A 229 -21.44 9.69 -7.20
CA ARG A 229 -22.27 10.13 -8.33
C ARG A 229 -21.41 10.32 -9.59
N HIS A 230 -20.22 10.90 -9.42
CA HIS A 230 -19.26 11.17 -10.47
C HIS A 230 -17.85 10.77 -10.03
N GLU A 231 -17.13 10.06 -10.90
CA GLU A 231 -15.71 9.69 -10.72
C GLU A 231 -14.76 10.80 -11.23
N THR A 232 -15.24 12.04 -11.16
CA THR A 232 -14.52 13.27 -11.54
C THR A 232 -14.77 14.33 -10.47
N PRO A 233 -13.89 15.35 -10.34
CA PRO A 233 -14.11 16.46 -9.43
C PRO A 233 -15.54 17.04 -9.57
N PRO A 234 -16.24 17.31 -8.46
CA PRO A 234 -15.76 17.33 -7.07
C PRO A 234 -15.85 15.99 -6.31
N PHE A 235 -16.00 14.85 -7.00
CA PHE A 235 -16.15 13.52 -6.40
C PHE A 235 -17.33 13.46 -5.42
N GLU A 236 -18.50 13.85 -5.94
CA GLU A 236 -19.72 13.96 -5.15
C GLU A 236 -20.20 12.58 -4.67
N PRO A 237 -20.39 12.37 -3.35
CA PRO A 237 -20.90 11.11 -2.83
C PRO A 237 -22.38 10.91 -3.19
N ASP A 238 -22.75 9.68 -3.56
CA ASP A 238 -24.14 9.27 -3.74
C ASP A 238 -24.62 8.58 -2.45
N LYS A 239 -25.52 9.25 -1.71
CA LYS A 239 -26.01 8.75 -0.42
C LYS A 239 -26.69 7.38 -0.51
N THR A 240 -27.45 7.13 -1.57
CA THR A 240 -28.18 5.88 -1.74
C THR A 240 -27.20 4.74 -2.03
N ARG A 241 -26.22 4.98 -2.90
CA ARG A 241 -25.17 4.00 -3.21
C ARG A 241 -24.29 3.72 -2.00
N ILE A 242 -23.89 4.74 -1.25
CA ILE A 242 -23.16 4.58 0.02
C ILE A 242 -23.97 3.72 0.98
N ALA A 243 -25.24 4.05 1.26
CA ALA A 243 -26.05 3.28 2.20
C ALA A 243 -26.15 1.80 1.82
N ARG A 244 -26.39 1.51 0.53
CA ARG A 244 -26.43 0.13 0.01
C ARG A 244 -25.08 -0.58 0.17
N LEU A 245 -23.99 0.06 -0.25
CA LEU A 245 -22.66 -0.53 -0.21
C LEU A 245 -22.18 -0.74 1.24
N SER A 246 -22.39 0.24 2.11
CA SER A 246 -22.07 0.16 3.53
C SER A 246 -22.80 -0.98 4.23
N ALA A 247 -24.08 -1.22 3.92
CA ALA A 247 -24.83 -2.33 4.51
C ALA A 247 -24.23 -3.70 4.11
N VAL A 248 -23.90 -3.88 2.83
CA VAL A 248 -23.24 -5.11 2.35
C VAL A 248 -21.87 -5.27 3.01
N LEU A 249 -21.05 -4.21 3.02
CA LEU A 249 -19.73 -4.25 3.64
C LEU A 249 -19.79 -4.52 5.13
N ALA A 250 -20.76 -3.95 5.86
CA ALA A 250 -20.95 -4.22 7.29
C ALA A 250 -21.24 -5.71 7.52
N GLN A 251 -22.15 -6.30 6.73
CA GLN A 251 -22.43 -7.73 6.79
C GLN A 251 -21.19 -8.58 6.46
N THR A 252 -20.46 -8.22 5.40
CA THR A 252 -19.22 -8.91 5.02
C THR A 252 -18.18 -8.85 6.13
N MET A 253 -17.96 -7.68 6.73
CA MET A 253 -16.99 -7.47 7.80
C MET A 253 -17.41 -8.15 9.11
N SER A 254 -18.72 -8.23 9.41
CA SER A 254 -19.22 -9.08 10.49
C SER A 254 -18.83 -10.54 10.27
N GLY A 255 -19.01 -11.06 9.06
CA GLY A 255 -18.58 -12.42 8.73
C GLY A 255 -17.07 -12.65 8.88
N VAL A 256 -16.25 -11.62 8.64
CA VAL A 256 -14.80 -11.65 8.90
C VAL A 256 -14.50 -11.77 10.39
N VAL A 257 -15.20 -11.02 11.23
CA VAL A 257 -15.09 -11.12 12.69
C VAL A 257 -15.47 -12.53 13.15
N ASP A 258 -16.61 -13.05 12.68
CA ASP A 258 -17.06 -14.42 12.99
C ASP A 258 -16.07 -15.50 12.53
N TRP A 259 -15.38 -15.26 11.41
CA TRP A 259 -14.35 -16.18 10.88
C TRP A 259 -13.14 -16.26 11.83
N VAL A 260 -12.72 -15.13 12.39
CA VAL A 260 -11.64 -15.10 13.39
C VAL A 260 -12.04 -15.89 14.63
N GLU A 261 -13.28 -15.70 15.12
CA GLU A 261 -13.79 -16.35 16.32
C GLU A 261 -13.96 -17.86 16.14
N ARG A 262 -14.56 -18.31 15.02
CA ARG A 262 -14.76 -19.75 14.71
C ARG A 262 -13.45 -20.52 14.61
N THR A 263 -12.39 -19.88 14.10
CA THR A 263 -11.08 -20.52 13.95
C THR A 263 -10.21 -20.42 15.20
N GLY A 264 -10.70 -19.78 16.27
CA GLY A 264 -10.05 -19.68 17.57
C GLY A 264 -10.25 -20.90 18.48
N ASP A 265 -11.27 -21.73 18.22
CA ASP A 265 -11.65 -22.87 19.06
C ASP A 265 -10.89 -24.17 18.76
N THR A 266 -10.05 -24.21 17.72
CA THR A 266 -9.19 -25.36 17.40
C THR A 266 -7.87 -25.31 18.17
N GLY A 267 -7.94 -25.37 19.50
CA GLY A 267 -6.94 -25.99 20.40
C GLY A 267 -5.45 -25.71 20.19
N THR A 268 -5.04 -24.57 19.64
CA THR A 268 -3.62 -24.25 19.43
C THR A 268 -3.16 -23.26 20.49
N LYS A 269 -2.18 -23.67 21.30
CA LYS A 269 -1.57 -22.90 22.38
C LYS A 269 -1.22 -21.46 21.94
N PRO A 270 -1.23 -20.47 22.86
CA PRO A 270 -0.81 -19.11 22.55
C PRO A 270 0.59 -19.14 21.92
N ALA A 271 0.73 -18.51 20.75
CA ALA A 271 2.03 -18.34 20.12
C ALA A 271 2.98 -17.65 21.10
N ALA A 272 4.22 -18.16 21.20
CA ALA A 272 5.25 -17.57 22.02
C ALA A 272 5.40 -16.08 21.72
N ARG A 273 5.57 -15.28 22.78
CA ARG A 273 5.70 -13.82 22.75
C ARG A 273 6.59 -13.39 21.58
N LEU A 274 6.01 -12.67 20.62
CA LEU A 274 6.72 -12.16 19.45
C LEU A 274 7.95 -11.35 19.88
N PRO A 275 9.10 -11.46 19.19
CA PRO A 275 10.13 -10.45 19.31
C PRO A 275 9.53 -9.10 18.90
N LYS A 276 9.87 -8.03 19.64
CA LYS A 276 9.51 -6.66 19.25
C LYS A 276 9.98 -6.47 17.81
N LEU A 277 9.07 -6.15 16.88
CA LEU A 277 9.47 -5.56 15.61
C LEU A 277 9.96 -4.15 15.93
N ASP A 278 11.28 -3.91 15.84
CA ASP A 278 11.89 -2.62 16.15
C ASP A 278 11.15 -1.47 15.46
N ALA A 279 10.70 -0.50 16.24
CA ALA A 279 9.80 0.58 15.81
C ALA A 279 10.42 1.55 14.81
N ASP A 280 11.73 1.44 14.58
CA ASP A 280 12.52 2.27 13.66
C ASP A 280 13.01 1.50 12.42
N THR A 281 12.74 0.20 12.33
CA THR A 281 13.12 -0.61 11.16
C THR A 281 11.89 -0.82 10.27
N PRO A 282 11.93 -0.43 8.98
CA PRO A 282 10.91 -0.83 8.03
C PRO A 282 10.79 -2.37 8.03
N PRO A 283 9.59 -2.92 7.78
CA PRO A 283 9.40 -4.36 7.76
C PRO A 283 10.37 -5.00 6.77
N ASP A 284 11.15 -5.97 7.23
CA ASP A 284 12.12 -6.71 6.42
C ASP A 284 11.36 -7.49 5.33
N THR A 285 11.46 -7.00 4.09
CA THR A 285 10.93 -7.66 2.90
C THR A 285 12.05 -8.46 2.27
N GLY A 286 12.18 -9.73 2.68
CA GLY A 286 12.94 -10.70 1.90
C GLY A 286 12.35 -10.77 0.49
N CYS A 287 13.01 -10.13 -0.46
CA CYS A 287 12.59 -10.08 -1.86
C CYS A 287 12.87 -11.46 -2.50
N PRO A 288 11.87 -12.16 -3.06
CA PRO A 288 12.16 -13.25 -3.97
C PRO A 288 12.60 -12.65 -5.31
N GLU A 289 13.80 -13.02 -5.77
CA GLU A 289 14.34 -12.61 -7.06
C GLU A 289 13.32 -12.87 -8.19
N ASN A 290 13.01 -11.81 -8.92
CA ASN A 290 12.03 -11.81 -9.99
C ASN A 290 12.61 -12.52 -11.23
N ARG A 291 12.32 -13.82 -11.41
CA ARG A 291 12.51 -14.51 -12.68
C ARG A 291 11.30 -14.28 -13.57
N ASN A 292 11.39 -13.31 -14.47
CA ASN A 292 10.73 -13.34 -15.78
C ASN A 292 11.28 -12.22 -16.69
N SER A 293 12.26 -12.58 -17.51
CA SER A 293 12.57 -11.86 -18.75
C SER A 293 12.40 -12.85 -19.90
N VAL A 294 11.42 -12.61 -20.77
CA VAL A 294 11.27 -13.28 -22.07
C VAL A 294 11.56 -12.24 -23.15
N LEU A 295 12.21 -12.71 -24.23
CA LEU A 295 12.73 -12.03 -25.44
C LEU A 295 14.20 -11.56 -25.28
N GLN A 296 15.19 -12.01 -26.05
CA GLN A 296 15.26 -12.72 -27.32
C GLN A 296 16.65 -13.40 -27.50
N ASN A 297 16.67 -14.47 -28.29
CA ASN A 297 17.85 -15.20 -28.81
C ASN A 297 18.91 -14.30 -29.46
N VAL A 298 20.20 -14.66 -29.35
CA VAL A 298 21.12 -14.95 -30.49
C VAL A 298 22.35 -15.77 -30.00
N CYS A 299 22.48 -16.96 -30.59
CA CYS A 299 23.66 -17.76 -30.97
C CYS A 299 24.94 -17.89 -30.10
N ALA A 300 25.14 -19.15 -29.68
CA ALA A 300 26.20 -20.09 -30.09
C ALA A 300 27.57 -20.15 -29.34
N SER A 301 27.92 -21.42 -29.02
CA SER A 301 29.25 -22.00 -28.75
C SER A 301 30.00 -21.50 -27.50
N GLY A 302 30.58 -22.31 -26.62
CA GLY A 302 30.80 -23.76 -26.53
C GLY A 302 31.94 -24.01 -25.54
N VAL A 303 31.90 -25.16 -24.87
CA VAL A 303 33.04 -25.91 -24.29
C VAL A 303 33.66 -25.44 -22.95
N SER A 304 33.28 -26.17 -21.89
CA SER A 304 34.10 -26.96 -20.92
C SER A 304 35.37 -26.38 -20.27
N ALA A 305 35.40 -26.35 -18.92
CA ALA A 305 36.20 -27.24 -18.05
C ALA A 305 36.66 -26.58 -16.73
N ASP A 306 36.29 -27.23 -15.61
CA ASP A 306 37.13 -27.54 -14.43
C ASP A 306 38.24 -26.59 -13.96
N ARG A 307 38.10 -26.03 -12.75
CA ARG A 307 38.80 -26.49 -11.52
C ARG A 307 38.51 -25.58 -10.32
N GLN A 308 38.43 -26.24 -9.17
CA GLN A 308 38.27 -25.70 -7.81
C GLN A 308 39.67 -25.47 -7.17
N PRO A 309 39.77 -24.99 -5.91
CA PRO A 309 40.25 -23.67 -5.52
C PRO A 309 41.65 -23.70 -4.86
N ASP A 310 42.32 -22.55 -4.77
CA ASP A 310 43.45 -22.38 -3.83
C ASP A 310 43.28 -21.10 -3.01
N ILE A 311 43.37 -21.28 -1.68
CA ILE A 311 43.44 -20.25 -0.66
C ILE A 311 44.92 -19.96 -0.41
N VAL A 312 45.34 -18.70 -0.53
CA VAL A 312 46.57 -18.19 0.12
C VAL A 312 46.29 -16.81 0.71
N SER A 313 46.75 -16.65 1.95
CA SER A 313 46.55 -15.53 2.87
C SER A 313 47.64 -14.46 2.72
N ALA A 314 47.27 -13.22 3.06
CA ALA A 314 48.06 -12.07 3.54
C ALA A 314 49.33 -11.64 2.76
N ASP A 315 49.37 -10.39 2.28
CA ASP A 315 50.00 -9.30 3.04
C ASP A 315 49.78 -7.92 2.40
N SER A 316 49.94 -6.89 3.24
CA SER A 316 49.79 -5.47 2.95
C SER A 316 50.84 -4.95 1.96
N LEU A 317 50.45 -4.08 1.03
CA LEU A 317 51.13 -2.81 0.67
C LEU A 317 50.49 -2.15 -0.57
N ASP A 318 50.54 -0.82 -0.55
CA ASP A 318 50.33 0.16 -1.61
C ASP A 318 48.91 0.47 -2.12
N LEU A 319 48.37 1.54 -1.53
CA LEU A 319 47.31 2.38 -2.11
C LEU A 319 47.87 3.19 -3.30
N PRO A 320 47.32 3.05 -4.52
CA PRO A 320 47.55 4.04 -5.56
C PRO A 320 46.68 5.28 -5.31
N LYS A 321 47.33 6.45 -5.25
CA LYS A 321 46.68 7.75 -5.36
C LYS A 321 45.96 7.83 -6.71
N VAL A 322 44.63 7.80 -6.69
CA VAL A 322 43.82 8.10 -7.88
C VAL A 322 43.59 9.61 -7.93
N SER A 323 44.17 10.22 -8.96
CA SER A 323 43.90 11.57 -9.40
C SER A 323 42.45 11.73 -9.86
N GLY A 324 41.85 12.85 -9.44
CA GLY A 324 40.59 13.46 -9.88
C GLY A 324 39.67 12.66 -10.81
N SER A 325 38.56 12.17 -10.25
CA SER A 325 37.36 11.84 -11.01
C SER A 325 36.26 12.85 -10.69
N ARG A 326 35.57 13.28 -11.75
CA ARG A 326 34.52 14.31 -11.76
C ARG A 326 33.43 14.01 -10.72
N LEU A 327 33.21 14.96 -9.81
CA LEU A 327 31.93 15.11 -9.13
C LEU A 327 30.88 15.37 -10.21
N ALA A 328 29.99 14.39 -10.42
CA ALA A 328 28.72 14.67 -11.06
C ALA A 328 27.91 15.52 -10.06
N ASP A 329 27.59 16.75 -10.45
CA ASP A 329 26.72 17.65 -9.70
C ASP A 329 25.33 16.99 -9.53
N VAL A 330 25.12 16.34 -8.38
CA VAL A 330 23.78 16.12 -7.87
C VAL A 330 23.29 17.49 -7.41
N LYS A 331 22.51 18.17 -8.27
CA LYS A 331 21.83 19.40 -7.89
C LYS A 331 20.87 19.10 -6.75
N ASN A 332 21.29 19.38 -5.52
CA ASN A 332 20.41 19.56 -4.38
C ASN A 332 19.57 20.81 -4.67
N GLY A 333 18.33 20.61 -5.14
CA GLY A 333 17.35 21.69 -5.23
C GLY A 333 17.06 22.26 -3.83
N PRO A 334 16.60 23.52 -3.73
CA PRO A 334 16.27 24.14 -2.46
C PRO A 334 15.18 23.32 -1.73
N VAL A 335 15.51 22.84 -0.53
CA VAL A 335 14.58 22.08 0.32
C VAL A 335 13.84 23.07 1.22
N THR A 336 12.56 23.29 0.95
CA THR A 336 11.68 24.03 1.87
C THR A 336 11.13 23.06 2.91
N PRO A 337 11.22 23.35 4.22
CA PRO A 337 10.64 22.49 5.25
C PRO A 337 9.14 22.26 5.01
N LEU A 338 8.71 20.99 4.95
CA LEU A 338 7.30 20.61 4.77
C LEU A 338 6.42 20.94 5.98
N LEU A 339 7.04 21.22 7.12
CA LEU A 339 6.42 21.64 8.37
C LEU A 339 6.87 23.07 8.68
N VAL A 340 6.31 24.06 7.99
CA VAL A 340 6.23 25.40 8.57
C VAL A 340 4.91 25.42 9.31
N ALA A 341 4.97 25.33 10.62
CA ALA A 341 3.81 25.61 11.46
C ALA A 341 3.47 27.09 11.28
N GLU A 342 2.27 27.37 10.77
CA GLU A 342 1.59 28.64 11.01
C GLU A 342 0.47 28.41 12.03
#